data_AF-A0A968NKQ3-F1
#
_entry.id   AF-A0A968NKQ3-F1
#
_cell.length_a   1.000
_cell.length_b   1.000
_cell.length_c   1.000
_cell.angle_alpha   90.00
_cell.angle_beta   90.00
_cell.angle_gamma   90.00
#
_symmetry.space_group_name_H-M   'P 1'
#
loop_
_entity.id
_entity.type
_entity.pdbx_description
1 polymer ?
#
loop_
_entity_poly.entity_id
_entity_poly.type
_entity_poly.pdbx_seq_one_letter_code
_entity_poly.pdbx_strand_id
1 'polypeptide(L)'
;MLEIFIEINLSLAAINIMNQKLLEDVFQLTCNGFNTSAHEYLPKGVYRDYCLWALSTENPYQKDYLQVLGLKQFAHLTLSLFEGAVKEENLEQLAKYSVPMNVYLAYENISDNLAIGLANRATDDKTYDLRRMVLLSFNDAMCKRLLGQSDSGEKSLSPMQPTLQKISSFWQSHNPAKHKVVAHAYLNRNEHISLEELEYAVWPSLVTNIETCTSVAKSVANSSVGSLVLQGLVNRYQAVSSLIKEPSMSLQRRVQMGTDSILVIPTLAYYIGVLAETVQPIKNFQTVVEKGLLKEALTKAAILVRLVNDLGMLATQTEEERVALFDRLRLIYRRKSNSVKTINELLLQAVEEVGPVFARIHKDVLLGEFNMCLGDTDIINALSVEDALVIFEQRLGYFSTLYAQSYAQMMTLLDTMSNILGEEAPSLIIHSFVSFHEKLYTNPYNQSVGNIAF
;
A
#
# COMPACT_ATOMS: atom_id res chain seq x y z
N MET A 1 -15.77 31.54 5.82
CA MET A 1 -15.32 30.13 5.96
C MET A 1 -16.48 29.11 5.86
N LEU A 2 -17.64 29.51 5.30
CA LEU A 2 -18.79 28.63 5.04
C LEU A 2 -19.22 28.64 3.56
N GLU A 3 -18.62 29.49 2.72
CA GLU A 3 -18.93 29.58 1.28
C GLU A 3 -17.96 28.77 0.39
N ILE A 4 -16.78 28.38 0.90
CA ILE A 4 -15.83 27.49 0.19
C ILE A 4 -16.21 26.00 0.36
N PHE A 5 -17.02 25.67 1.37
CA PHE A 5 -17.53 24.30 1.60
C PHE A 5 -18.73 23.93 0.69
N ILE A 6 -19.32 24.92 0.03
CA ILE A 6 -20.49 24.76 -0.85
C ILE A 6 -20.04 24.59 -2.32
N GLU A 7 -18.94 25.20 -2.75
CA GLU A 7 -18.43 25.05 -4.13
C GLU A 7 -17.72 23.72 -4.42
N ILE A 8 -17.16 23.04 -3.40
CA ILE A 8 -16.57 21.69 -3.58
C ILE A 8 -17.66 20.60 -3.64
N ASN A 9 -18.83 20.83 -3.05
CA ASN A 9 -19.96 19.89 -3.09
C ASN A 9 -20.86 20.04 -4.32
N LEU A 10 -20.78 21.16 -5.04
CA LEU A 10 -21.67 21.45 -6.17
C LEU A 10 -21.11 21.05 -7.55
N SER A 11 -19.79 20.86 -7.71
CA SER A 11 -19.23 20.34 -8.98
C SER A 11 -19.28 18.80 -9.11
N LEU A 12 -19.46 18.09 -7.99
CA LEU A 12 -19.66 16.63 -7.97
C LEU A 12 -21.10 16.22 -8.32
N ALA A 13 -22.09 17.11 -8.17
CA ALA A 13 -23.51 16.73 -8.17
C ALA A 13 -24.10 16.28 -9.52
N ALA A 14 -23.50 16.64 -10.66
CA ALA A 14 -23.98 16.22 -12.00
C ALA A 14 -23.15 15.08 -12.63
N ILE A 15 -21.93 14.84 -12.11
CA ILE A 15 -21.09 13.67 -12.42
C ILE A 15 -21.50 12.44 -11.55
N ASN A 16 -22.43 12.64 -10.61
CA ASN A 16 -22.53 11.81 -9.40
C ASN A 16 -23.36 10.52 -9.49
N ILE A 17 -24.22 10.30 -10.48
CA ILE A 17 -25.07 9.09 -10.47
C ILE A 17 -24.40 7.92 -11.22
N MET A 18 -23.82 8.20 -12.39
CA MET A 18 -23.18 7.17 -13.21
C MET A 18 -21.89 6.67 -12.57
N ASN A 19 -21.06 7.58 -12.04
CA ASN A 19 -19.85 7.23 -11.29
C ASN A 19 -20.16 6.51 -9.97
N GLN A 20 -21.28 6.84 -9.30
CA GLN A 20 -21.69 6.13 -8.08
C GLN A 20 -22.20 4.72 -8.37
N LYS A 21 -22.98 4.53 -9.44
CA LYS A 21 -23.42 3.19 -9.85
C LYS A 21 -22.23 2.32 -10.24
N LEU A 22 -21.32 2.83 -11.06
CA LEU A 22 -20.14 2.08 -11.47
C LEU A 22 -19.24 1.74 -10.27
N LEU A 23 -19.09 2.65 -9.31
CA LEU A 23 -18.38 2.38 -8.06
C LEU A 23 -19.02 1.24 -7.28
N GLU A 24 -20.34 1.24 -7.15
CA GLU A 24 -21.06 0.16 -6.48
C GLU A 24 -20.89 -1.17 -7.23
N ASP A 25 -20.91 -1.15 -8.58
CA ASP A 25 -20.70 -2.33 -9.40
C ASP A 25 -19.27 -2.90 -9.23
N VAL A 26 -18.23 -2.06 -9.27
CA VAL A 26 -16.82 -2.47 -9.02
C VAL A 26 -16.64 -2.98 -7.59
N PHE A 27 -17.26 -2.32 -6.63
CA PHE A 27 -17.22 -2.73 -5.22
C PHE A 27 -17.88 -4.11 -5.04
N GLN A 28 -19.06 -4.32 -5.62
CA GLN A 28 -19.77 -5.60 -5.54
C GLN A 28 -19.01 -6.72 -6.26
N LEU A 29 -18.42 -6.44 -7.43
CA LEU A 29 -17.54 -7.38 -8.13
C LEU A 29 -16.33 -7.75 -7.27
N THR A 30 -15.72 -6.79 -6.60
CA THR A 30 -14.59 -7.01 -5.69
C THR A 30 -15.02 -7.84 -4.48
N CYS A 31 -16.18 -7.57 -3.88
CA CYS A 31 -16.73 -8.37 -2.78
C CYS A 31 -17.01 -9.82 -3.21
N ASN A 32 -17.59 -10.03 -4.39
CA ASN A 32 -17.85 -11.35 -4.96
C ASN A 32 -16.56 -12.12 -5.25
N GLY A 33 -15.55 -11.42 -5.78
CA GLY A 33 -14.21 -11.97 -5.98
C GLY A 33 -13.55 -12.37 -4.67
N PHE A 34 -13.64 -11.53 -3.65
CA PHE A 34 -13.10 -11.83 -2.32
C PHE A 34 -13.80 -13.05 -1.71
N ASN A 35 -15.13 -13.14 -1.78
CA ASN A 35 -15.89 -14.32 -1.37
C ASN A 35 -15.45 -15.58 -2.13
N THR A 36 -15.27 -15.49 -3.45
CA THR A 36 -14.82 -16.62 -4.29
C THR A 36 -13.43 -17.08 -3.88
N SER A 37 -12.49 -16.15 -3.69
CA SER A 37 -11.13 -16.45 -3.23
C SER A 37 -11.09 -17.04 -1.82
N ALA A 38 -12.00 -16.61 -0.94
CA ALA A 38 -12.16 -17.19 0.39
C ALA A 38 -12.64 -18.66 0.30
N HIS A 39 -13.54 -18.97 -0.63
CA HIS A 39 -13.93 -20.37 -0.84
C HIS A 39 -12.82 -21.23 -1.45
N GLU A 40 -12.03 -20.66 -2.36
CA GLU A 40 -11.01 -21.38 -3.12
C GLU A 40 -9.71 -21.57 -2.34
N TYR A 41 -9.22 -20.50 -1.69
CA TYR A 41 -7.86 -20.43 -1.18
C TYR A 41 -7.75 -20.38 0.34
N LEU A 42 -8.77 -19.90 1.09
CA LEU A 42 -8.69 -19.99 2.55
C LEU A 42 -8.74 -21.48 2.97
N PRO A 43 -7.75 -21.93 3.77
CA PRO A 43 -7.80 -23.26 4.37
C PRO A 43 -9.11 -23.49 5.13
N LYS A 44 -9.64 -24.71 5.05
CA LYS A 44 -10.87 -25.07 5.77
C LYS A 44 -10.68 -24.95 7.29
N GLY A 45 -11.63 -24.33 7.96
CA GLY A 45 -11.64 -24.19 9.41
C GLY A 45 -12.42 -22.96 9.86
N VAL A 46 -12.45 -22.77 11.18
CA VAL A 46 -13.19 -21.69 11.87
C VAL A 46 -12.94 -20.32 11.27
N TYR A 47 -11.69 -19.98 10.95
CA TYR A 47 -11.37 -18.65 10.42
C TYR A 47 -11.96 -18.41 9.02
N ARG A 48 -12.00 -19.43 8.16
CA ARG A 48 -12.66 -19.32 6.87
C ARG A 48 -14.16 -19.10 7.03
N ASP A 49 -14.79 -19.87 7.92
CA ASP A 49 -16.22 -19.74 8.19
C ASP A 49 -16.57 -18.36 8.76
N TYR A 50 -15.70 -17.83 9.63
CA TYR A 50 -15.76 -16.45 10.10
C TYR A 50 -15.66 -15.44 8.96
N CYS A 51 -14.67 -15.54 8.07
CA CYS A 51 -14.51 -14.61 6.95
C CYS A 51 -15.71 -14.65 5.99
N LEU A 52 -16.21 -15.84 5.66
CA LEU A 52 -17.38 -16.02 4.80
C LEU A 52 -18.64 -15.44 5.43
N TRP A 53 -18.85 -15.67 6.73
CA TRP A 53 -19.95 -15.05 7.46
C TRP A 53 -19.79 -13.53 7.54
N ALA A 54 -18.58 -13.03 7.75
CA ALA A 54 -18.31 -11.60 7.91
C ALA A 54 -18.59 -10.81 6.60
N LEU A 55 -18.46 -11.48 5.44
CA LEU A 55 -18.85 -10.97 4.13
C LEU A 55 -20.36 -11.08 3.85
N SER A 56 -21.10 -11.89 4.61
CA SER A 56 -22.53 -12.11 4.38
C SER A 56 -23.38 -10.91 4.79
N THR A 57 -24.56 -10.77 4.17
CA THR A 57 -25.56 -9.77 4.54
C THR A 57 -26.20 -10.04 5.91
N GLU A 58 -25.96 -11.21 6.51
CA GLU A 58 -26.44 -11.55 7.85
C GLU A 58 -25.59 -10.94 8.97
N ASN A 59 -24.38 -10.45 8.65
CA ASN A 59 -23.49 -9.78 9.59
C ASN A 59 -23.92 -8.31 9.78
N PRO A 60 -24.38 -7.89 10.98
CA PRO A 60 -24.75 -6.50 11.22
C PRO A 60 -23.57 -5.52 11.13
N TYR A 61 -22.34 -6.02 11.25
CA TYR A 61 -21.09 -5.26 11.15
C TYR A 61 -20.35 -5.52 9.82
N GLN A 62 -21.05 -5.97 8.79
CA GLN A 62 -20.47 -6.24 7.46
C GLN A 62 -19.69 -5.02 6.94
N LYS A 63 -20.23 -3.81 7.10
CA LYS A 63 -19.57 -2.57 6.66
C LYS A 63 -18.23 -2.33 7.36
N ASP A 64 -18.13 -2.63 8.66
CA ASP A 64 -16.87 -2.48 9.40
C ASP A 64 -15.84 -3.51 8.92
N TYR A 65 -16.28 -4.74 8.63
CA TYR A 65 -15.41 -5.77 8.08
C TYR A 65 -14.91 -5.43 6.67
N LEU A 66 -15.79 -4.97 5.78
CA LEU A 66 -15.43 -4.54 4.43
C LEU A 66 -14.49 -3.32 4.45
N GLN A 67 -14.64 -2.44 5.45
CA GLN A 67 -13.73 -1.32 5.66
C GLN A 67 -12.36 -1.79 6.14
N VAL A 68 -12.30 -2.74 7.08
CA VAL A 68 -11.04 -3.35 7.56
C VAL A 68 -10.26 -4.02 6.42
N LEU A 69 -10.96 -4.64 5.47
CA LEU A 69 -10.35 -5.23 4.29
C LEU A 69 -9.94 -4.20 3.21
N GLY A 70 -10.35 -2.94 3.34
CA GLY A 70 -10.06 -1.90 2.34
C GLY A 70 -10.78 -2.06 1.00
N LEU A 71 -11.80 -2.93 0.89
CA LEU A 71 -12.38 -3.30 -0.42
C LEU A 71 -12.99 -2.10 -1.16
N LYS A 72 -13.59 -1.16 -0.43
CA LYS A 72 -14.16 0.04 -1.03
C LYS A 72 -13.06 0.98 -1.54
N GLN A 73 -11.94 1.06 -0.83
CA GLN A 73 -10.78 1.86 -1.19
C GLN A 73 -10.14 1.32 -2.47
N PHE A 74 -10.04 -0.01 -2.64
CA PHE A 74 -9.56 -0.60 -3.90
C PHE A 74 -10.52 -0.37 -5.07
N ALA A 75 -11.84 -0.38 -4.84
CA ALA A 75 -12.81 -0.01 -5.87
C ALA A 75 -12.66 1.47 -6.29
N HIS A 76 -12.48 2.38 -5.33
CA HIS A 76 -12.20 3.79 -5.61
C HIS A 76 -10.90 3.99 -6.38
N LEU A 77 -9.80 3.34 -5.94
CA LEU A 77 -8.53 3.38 -6.66
C LEU A 77 -8.71 2.91 -8.10
N THR A 78 -9.34 1.75 -8.30
CA THR A 78 -9.60 1.18 -9.63
C THR A 78 -10.30 2.19 -10.54
N LEU A 79 -11.36 2.85 -10.06
CA LEU A 79 -12.07 3.84 -10.87
C LEU A 79 -11.29 5.12 -11.12
N SER A 80 -10.59 5.64 -10.11
CA SER A 80 -9.73 6.81 -10.27
C SER A 80 -8.61 6.59 -11.29
N LEU A 81 -8.16 5.34 -11.48
CA LEU A 81 -7.18 5.00 -12.51
C LEU A 81 -7.75 5.09 -13.92
N PHE A 82 -9.01 4.71 -14.11
CA PHE A 82 -9.64 4.63 -15.42
C PHE A 82 -10.40 5.89 -15.81
N GLU A 83 -10.63 6.79 -14.86
CA GLU A 83 -11.29 8.07 -15.08
C GLU A 83 -10.56 8.88 -16.17
N GLY A 84 -11.28 9.19 -17.25
CA GLY A 84 -10.75 9.91 -18.42
C GLY A 84 -9.81 9.09 -19.32
N ALA A 85 -9.28 7.97 -18.86
CA ALA A 85 -8.40 7.10 -19.63
C ALA A 85 -9.14 6.02 -20.43
N VAL A 86 -10.32 5.60 -19.98
CA VAL A 86 -11.07 4.49 -20.57
C VAL A 86 -12.48 4.94 -20.95
N LYS A 87 -12.94 4.53 -22.14
CA LYS A 87 -14.29 4.82 -22.62
C LYS A 87 -15.34 4.09 -21.78
N GLU A 88 -16.52 4.70 -21.59
CA GLU A 88 -17.58 4.16 -20.74
C GLU A 88 -17.99 2.73 -21.09
N GLU A 89 -18.06 2.40 -22.39
CA GLU A 89 -18.40 1.05 -22.87
C GLU A 89 -17.40 -0.04 -22.44
N ASN A 90 -16.17 0.34 -22.11
CA ASN A 90 -15.09 -0.57 -21.73
C ASN A 90 -14.96 -0.72 -20.20
N LEU A 91 -15.57 0.16 -19.41
CA LEU A 91 -15.43 0.20 -17.96
C LEU A 91 -15.99 -1.06 -17.28
N GLU A 92 -17.13 -1.57 -17.75
CA GLU A 92 -17.73 -2.79 -17.18
C GLU A 92 -16.82 -4.02 -17.38
N GLN A 93 -16.22 -4.14 -18.57
CA GLN A 93 -15.31 -5.24 -18.87
C GLN A 93 -14.02 -5.12 -18.04
N LEU A 94 -13.46 -3.92 -17.94
CA LEU A 94 -12.25 -3.66 -17.17
C LEU A 94 -12.47 -3.87 -15.67
N ALA A 95 -13.65 -3.54 -15.14
CA ALA A 95 -14.04 -3.83 -13.76
C ALA A 95 -14.08 -5.34 -13.45
N LYS A 96 -14.40 -6.19 -14.42
CA LYS A 96 -14.31 -7.66 -14.22
C LYS A 96 -12.85 -8.11 -14.15
N TYR A 97 -11.99 -7.53 -14.97
CA TYR A 97 -10.55 -7.83 -14.96
C TYR A 97 -9.79 -7.23 -13.77
N SER A 98 -10.35 -6.26 -13.05
CA SER A 98 -9.72 -5.71 -11.84
C SER A 98 -9.84 -6.61 -10.62
N VAL A 99 -10.81 -7.53 -10.61
CA VAL A 99 -11.12 -8.38 -9.45
C VAL A 99 -9.89 -9.15 -8.93
N PRO A 100 -9.08 -9.86 -9.75
CA PRO A 100 -7.92 -10.58 -9.23
C PRO A 100 -6.91 -9.69 -8.51
N MET A 101 -6.61 -8.51 -9.07
CA MET A 101 -5.68 -7.55 -8.47
C MET A 101 -6.25 -6.98 -7.17
N ASN A 102 -7.52 -6.55 -7.15
CA ASN A 102 -8.14 -5.99 -5.95
C ASN A 102 -8.25 -7.02 -4.81
N VAL A 103 -8.55 -8.27 -5.13
CA VAL A 103 -8.58 -9.35 -4.14
C VAL A 103 -7.19 -9.60 -3.55
N TYR A 104 -6.16 -9.66 -4.40
CA TYR A 104 -4.77 -9.79 -3.94
C TYR A 104 -4.37 -8.62 -3.02
N LEU A 105 -4.64 -7.38 -3.43
CA LEU A 105 -4.32 -6.19 -2.62
C LEU A 105 -5.01 -6.21 -1.24
N ALA A 106 -6.23 -6.74 -1.16
CA ALA A 106 -6.93 -6.91 0.12
C ALA A 106 -6.24 -7.91 1.04
N TYR A 107 -5.71 -9.02 0.51
CA TYR A 107 -4.93 -9.97 1.30
C TYR A 107 -3.52 -9.48 1.61
N GLU A 108 -2.93 -8.57 0.82
CA GLU A 108 -1.62 -8.00 1.12
C GLU A 108 -1.61 -7.18 2.43
N ASN A 109 -2.76 -6.64 2.84
CA ASN A 109 -2.91 -5.93 4.11
C ASN A 109 -2.37 -6.76 5.30
N ILE A 110 -2.53 -8.10 5.29
CA ILE A 110 -2.04 -8.92 6.42
C ILE A 110 -0.50 -8.91 6.55
N SER A 111 0.26 -8.90 5.46
CA SER A 111 1.72 -8.82 5.53
C SER A 111 2.19 -7.40 5.89
N ASP A 112 1.48 -6.38 5.43
CA ASP A 112 1.78 -4.99 5.81
C ASP A 112 1.54 -4.75 7.31
N ASN A 113 0.44 -5.27 7.84
CA ASN A 113 0.11 -5.28 9.28
C ASN A 113 1.21 -5.96 10.11
N LEU A 114 1.73 -7.11 9.65
CA LEU A 114 2.82 -7.79 10.34
C LEU A 114 4.13 -6.99 10.33
N ALA A 115 4.30 -6.01 9.43
CA ALA A 115 5.49 -5.18 9.33
C ALA A 115 5.47 -3.95 10.25
N ILE A 116 4.32 -3.59 10.83
CA ILE A 116 4.16 -2.45 11.74
C ILE A 116 5.14 -2.57 12.91
N GLY A 117 5.94 -1.56 13.21
CA GLY A 117 6.89 -1.59 14.32
C GLY A 117 8.15 -2.41 14.05
N LEU A 118 8.37 -2.92 12.83
CA LEU A 118 9.62 -3.60 12.50
C LEU A 118 10.77 -2.67 12.13
N ALA A 119 10.47 -1.42 11.73
CA ALA A 119 11.51 -0.45 11.40
C ALA A 119 12.20 0.15 12.62
N ASN A 120 11.50 0.17 13.77
CA ASN A 120 12.03 0.63 15.04
C ASN A 120 11.56 -0.29 16.16
N ARG A 121 12.49 -0.98 16.83
CA ARG A 121 12.16 -1.97 17.86
C ARG A 121 11.67 -1.27 19.12
N ALA A 122 10.37 -1.36 19.40
CA ALA A 122 9.83 -0.99 20.70
C ALA A 122 10.33 -1.95 21.80
N THR A 123 10.66 -1.42 22.98
CA THR A 123 11.22 -2.21 24.09
C THR A 123 10.23 -3.20 24.70
N ASP A 124 8.93 -2.94 24.56
CA ASP A 124 7.83 -3.74 25.08
C ASP A 124 7.19 -4.67 24.04
N ASP A 125 7.59 -4.59 22.77
CA ASP A 125 7.09 -5.49 21.73
C ASP A 125 7.74 -6.88 21.81
N LYS A 126 7.05 -7.77 22.53
CA LYS A 126 7.42 -9.18 22.69
C LYS A 126 7.32 -10.01 21.41
N THR A 127 6.66 -9.50 20.37
CA THR A 127 6.41 -10.22 19.12
C THR A 127 7.35 -9.82 17.98
N TYR A 128 8.18 -8.78 18.16
CA TYR A 128 9.10 -8.24 17.15
C TYR A 128 9.88 -9.34 16.40
N ASP A 129 10.61 -10.18 17.14
CA ASP A 129 11.47 -11.22 16.56
C ASP A 129 10.65 -12.31 15.83
N LEU A 130 9.45 -12.63 16.34
CA LEU A 130 8.54 -13.59 15.71
C LEU A 130 7.98 -13.04 14.40
N ARG A 131 7.51 -11.79 14.39
CA ARG A 131 6.96 -11.13 13.19
C ARG A 131 8.03 -10.96 12.11
N ARG A 132 9.25 -10.58 12.52
CA ARG A 132 10.42 -10.54 11.64
C ARG A 132 10.70 -11.90 10.99
N MET A 133 10.76 -12.97 11.76
CA MET A 133 10.97 -14.34 11.26
C MET A 133 9.87 -14.78 10.29
N VAL A 134 8.61 -14.51 10.67
CA VAL A 134 7.42 -14.83 9.87
C VAL A 134 7.46 -14.13 8.53
N LEU A 135 7.68 -12.82 8.48
CA LEU A 135 7.71 -12.07 7.22
C LEU A 135 8.84 -12.53 6.31
N LEU A 136 10.04 -12.80 6.85
CA LEU A 136 11.13 -13.33 6.03
C LEU A 136 10.81 -14.70 5.42
N SER A 137 10.16 -15.57 6.20
CA SER A 137 9.75 -16.91 5.74
C SER A 137 8.60 -16.84 4.74
N PHE A 138 7.63 -15.95 4.99
CA PHE A 138 6.50 -15.67 4.09
C PHE A 138 6.98 -15.11 2.75
N ASN A 139 7.86 -14.12 2.77
CA ASN A 139 8.41 -13.52 1.56
C ASN A 139 9.18 -14.53 0.72
N ASP A 140 9.95 -15.43 1.35
CA ASP A 140 10.64 -16.52 0.66
C ASP A 140 9.65 -17.53 0.04
N ALA A 141 8.63 -17.95 0.81
CA ALA A 141 7.57 -18.84 0.32
C ALA A 141 6.80 -18.22 -0.87
N MET A 142 6.47 -16.94 -0.79
CA MET A 142 5.82 -16.17 -1.83
C MET A 142 6.68 -16.10 -3.10
N CYS A 143 7.97 -15.75 -2.98
CA CYS A 143 8.91 -15.74 -4.11
C CYS A 143 9.01 -17.12 -4.77
N LYS A 144 9.16 -18.18 -3.97
CA LYS A 144 9.22 -19.56 -4.47
C LYS A 144 7.93 -19.95 -5.19
N ARG A 145 6.76 -19.57 -4.67
CA ARG A 145 5.48 -19.84 -5.31
C ARG A 145 5.38 -19.13 -6.66
N LEU A 146 5.68 -17.83 -6.71
CA LEU A 146 5.64 -17.03 -7.94
C LEU A 146 6.59 -17.58 -9.01
N LEU A 147 7.78 -18.05 -8.62
CA LEU A 147 8.78 -18.62 -9.51
C LEU A 147 8.52 -20.09 -9.89
N GLY A 148 7.38 -20.67 -9.47
CA GLY A 148 7.03 -22.07 -9.77
C GLY A 148 7.90 -23.10 -9.04
N GLN A 149 8.59 -22.71 -7.97
CA GLN A 149 9.47 -23.55 -7.15
C GLN A 149 8.73 -24.20 -5.97
N SER A 150 7.43 -23.93 -5.81
CA SER A 150 6.57 -24.52 -4.78
C SER A 150 5.18 -24.87 -5.31
N ASP A 151 4.65 -26.00 -4.84
CA ASP A 151 3.34 -26.53 -5.18
C ASP A 151 2.17 -25.63 -4.69
N SER A 152 2.28 -25.09 -3.48
CA SER A 152 1.20 -24.34 -2.80
C SER A 152 1.72 -23.56 -1.59
N GLY A 153 1.12 -22.41 -1.30
CA GLY A 153 1.35 -21.60 -0.11
C GLY A 153 1.07 -22.35 1.19
N GLU A 154 0.05 -23.22 1.21
CA GLU A 154 -0.28 -24.05 2.37
C GLU A 154 0.91 -24.94 2.80
N LYS A 155 1.45 -25.72 1.85
CA LYS A 155 2.63 -26.55 2.11
C LYS A 155 3.85 -25.71 2.50
N SER A 156 4.08 -24.58 1.83
CA SER A 156 5.26 -23.72 2.12
C SER A 156 5.21 -23.08 3.50
N LEU A 157 4.02 -22.71 3.99
CA LEU A 157 3.86 -22.02 5.27
C LEU A 157 3.52 -22.97 6.43
N SER A 158 3.18 -24.23 6.17
CA SER A 158 2.86 -25.21 7.22
C SER A 158 3.88 -25.25 8.37
N PRO A 159 5.22 -25.23 8.13
CA PRO A 159 6.20 -25.21 9.22
C PRO A 159 6.12 -23.96 10.13
N MET A 160 5.55 -22.86 9.65
CA MET A 160 5.45 -21.59 10.39
C MET A 160 4.16 -21.47 11.21
N GLN A 161 3.21 -22.38 11.06
CA GLN A 161 1.90 -22.30 11.71
C GLN A 161 1.98 -22.12 13.25
N PRO A 162 2.83 -22.86 14.00
CA PRO A 162 2.93 -22.68 15.45
C PRO A 162 3.48 -21.31 15.88
N THR A 163 4.28 -20.66 15.02
CA THR A 163 4.80 -19.31 15.26
C THR A 163 3.74 -18.26 14.97
N LEU A 164 2.99 -18.44 13.88
CA LEU A 164 1.92 -17.55 13.46
C LEU A 164 0.78 -17.49 14.49
N GLN A 165 0.49 -18.61 15.17
CA GLN A 165 -0.48 -18.69 16.25
C GLN A 165 -0.12 -17.88 17.51
N LYS A 166 1.07 -17.27 17.57
CA LYS A 166 1.51 -16.42 18.69
C LYS A 166 1.40 -14.92 18.38
N ILE A 167 0.97 -14.57 17.17
CA ILE A 167 0.84 -13.19 16.72
C ILE A 167 -0.64 -12.86 16.57
N SER A 168 -1.12 -11.88 17.33
CA SER A 168 -2.50 -11.39 17.19
C SER A 168 -2.64 -10.57 15.91
N SER A 169 -3.47 -11.04 14.98
CA SER A 169 -3.84 -10.29 13.78
C SER A 169 -4.63 -9.02 14.12
N PHE A 170 -5.37 -9.02 15.24
CA PHE A 170 -6.21 -7.87 15.62
C PHE A 170 -5.34 -6.73 16.16
N TRP A 171 -4.37 -7.07 17.02
CA TRP A 171 -3.44 -6.10 17.59
C TRP A 171 -2.53 -5.50 16.53
N GLN A 172 -2.11 -6.29 15.54
CA GLN A 172 -1.24 -5.85 14.46
C GLN A 172 -1.98 -5.17 13.30
N SER A 173 -3.25 -4.75 13.46
CA SER A 173 -3.95 -3.96 12.44
C SER A 173 -4.06 -2.49 12.83
N HIS A 174 -4.25 -1.59 11.87
CA HIS A 174 -4.55 -0.18 12.13
C HIS A 174 -5.93 0.04 12.81
N ASN A 175 -6.81 -0.98 12.84
CA ASN A 175 -8.16 -0.88 13.40
C ASN A 175 -8.53 -2.05 14.35
N PRO A 176 -7.82 -2.27 15.48
CA PRO A 176 -8.06 -3.43 16.36
C PRO A 176 -9.49 -3.51 16.91
N ALA A 177 -10.11 -2.35 17.17
CA ALA A 177 -11.47 -2.27 17.70
C ALA A 177 -12.52 -2.83 16.72
N LYS A 178 -12.37 -2.56 15.42
CA LYS A 178 -13.31 -3.06 14.39
C LYS A 178 -13.21 -4.57 14.24
N HIS A 179 -12.00 -5.12 14.23
CA HIS A 179 -11.81 -6.57 14.26
C HIS A 179 -12.53 -7.22 15.44
N LYS A 180 -12.36 -6.67 16.65
CA LYS A 180 -13.01 -7.18 17.85
C LYS A 180 -14.53 -7.13 17.73
N VAL A 181 -15.12 -6.02 17.28
CA VAL A 181 -16.58 -5.89 17.14
C VAL A 181 -17.15 -6.96 16.21
N VAL A 182 -16.54 -7.15 15.03
CA VAL A 182 -16.98 -8.16 14.06
C VAL A 182 -16.81 -9.58 14.62
N ALA A 183 -15.68 -9.86 15.26
CA ALA A 183 -15.41 -11.17 15.87
C ALA A 183 -16.43 -11.50 16.97
N HIS A 184 -16.71 -10.60 17.90
CA HIS A 184 -17.69 -10.85 18.97
C HIS A 184 -19.10 -11.12 18.40
N ALA A 185 -19.48 -10.43 17.33
CA ALA A 185 -20.77 -10.66 16.67
C ALA A 185 -20.86 -12.08 16.06
N TYR A 186 -19.76 -12.63 15.54
CA TYR A 186 -19.69 -14.01 15.08
C TYR A 186 -19.76 -15.02 16.24
N LEU A 187 -19.01 -14.77 17.32
CA LEU A 187 -18.94 -15.64 18.50
C LEU A 187 -20.29 -15.74 19.22
N ASN A 188 -21.09 -14.66 19.26
CA ASN A 188 -22.45 -14.67 19.80
C ASN A 188 -23.39 -15.66 19.07
N ARG A 189 -23.06 -16.06 17.85
CA ARG A 189 -23.80 -17.09 17.08
C ARG A 189 -23.12 -18.46 17.11
N ASN A 190 -21.89 -18.52 17.60
CA ASN A 190 -21.02 -19.70 17.58
C ASN A 190 -20.29 -19.85 18.92
N GLU A 191 -21.05 -20.04 19.99
CA GLU A 191 -20.54 -20.03 21.39
C GLU A 191 -19.45 -21.09 21.68
N HIS A 192 -19.30 -22.08 20.80
CA HIS A 192 -18.28 -23.13 20.89
C HIS A 192 -16.89 -22.69 20.37
N ILE A 193 -16.81 -21.54 19.69
CA ILE A 193 -15.58 -21.00 19.12
C ILE A 193 -15.01 -19.97 20.09
N SER A 194 -13.69 -19.94 20.24
CA SER A 194 -12.99 -18.96 21.07
C SER A 194 -12.57 -17.72 20.26
N LEU A 195 -12.42 -16.58 20.94
CA LEU A 195 -11.86 -15.37 20.32
C LEU A 195 -10.42 -15.60 19.84
N GLU A 196 -9.65 -16.40 20.58
CA GLU A 196 -8.26 -16.72 20.27
C GLU A 196 -8.11 -17.43 18.91
N GLU A 197 -9.06 -18.32 18.57
CA GLU A 197 -9.08 -18.99 17.26
C GLU A 197 -9.24 -18.02 16.08
N LEU A 198 -9.87 -16.86 16.28
CA LEU A 198 -10.01 -15.83 15.26
C LEU A 198 -8.84 -14.83 15.29
N GLU A 199 -8.44 -14.41 16.48
CA GLU A 199 -7.42 -13.39 16.69
C GLU A 199 -6.04 -13.86 16.21
N TYR A 200 -5.69 -15.14 16.45
CA TYR A 200 -4.39 -15.71 16.11
C TYR A 200 -4.37 -16.48 14.76
N ALA A 201 -5.41 -16.31 13.94
CA ALA A 201 -5.52 -16.92 12.61
C ALA A 201 -4.79 -16.13 11.51
N VAL A 202 -3.51 -15.83 11.72
CA VAL A 202 -2.67 -15.16 10.71
C VAL A 202 -2.33 -16.10 9.54
N TRP A 203 -2.11 -17.39 9.84
CA TRP A 203 -1.65 -18.38 8.85
C TRP A 203 -2.61 -18.56 7.66
N PRO A 204 -3.94 -18.75 7.83
CA PRO A 204 -4.87 -18.86 6.71
C PRO A 204 -4.80 -17.66 5.75
N SER A 205 -4.71 -16.45 6.29
CA SER A 205 -4.65 -15.22 5.48
C SER A 205 -3.37 -15.11 4.66
N LEU A 206 -2.21 -15.49 5.22
CA LEU A 206 -0.95 -15.51 4.48
C LEU A 206 -0.92 -16.59 3.39
N VAL A 207 -1.52 -17.76 3.63
CA VAL A 207 -1.68 -18.79 2.60
C VAL A 207 -2.50 -18.24 1.42
N THR A 208 -3.63 -17.61 1.72
CA THR A 208 -4.48 -17.01 0.67
C THR A 208 -3.80 -15.85 -0.05
N ASN A 209 -3.00 -15.03 0.65
CA ASN A 209 -2.19 -14.00 0.01
C ASN A 209 -1.27 -14.62 -1.05
N ILE A 210 -0.53 -15.69 -0.72
CA ILE A 210 0.33 -16.40 -1.68
C ILE A 210 -0.43 -16.85 -2.94
N GLU A 211 -1.59 -17.47 -2.76
CA GLU A 211 -2.34 -18.01 -3.89
C GLU A 211 -3.00 -16.92 -4.74
N THR A 212 -3.54 -15.87 -4.13
CA THR A 212 -4.15 -14.74 -4.86
C THR A 212 -3.09 -13.92 -5.61
N CYS A 213 -1.91 -13.69 -5.02
CA CYS A 213 -0.76 -13.09 -5.70
C CYS A 213 -0.33 -13.90 -6.92
N THR A 214 -0.27 -15.23 -6.76
CA THR A 214 0.05 -16.14 -7.86
C THR A 214 -1.02 -16.13 -8.96
N SER A 215 -2.30 -15.99 -8.60
CA SER A 215 -3.41 -15.86 -9.54
C SER A 215 -3.29 -14.60 -10.40
N VAL A 216 -2.87 -13.48 -9.80
CA VAL A 216 -2.59 -12.22 -10.52
C VAL A 216 -1.50 -12.42 -11.57
N ALA A 217 -0.36 -13.03 -11.20
CA ALA A 217 0.72 -13.29 -12.15
C ALA A 217 0.27 -14.20 -13.30
N LYS A 218 -0.54 -15.24 -12.99
CA LYS A 218 -1.04 -16.19 -13.98
C LYS A 218 -2.03 -15.57 -14.98
N SER A 219 -2.90 -14.66 -14.55
CA SER A 219 -3.94 -14.10 -15.42
C SER A 219 -3.38 -13.24 -16.56
N VAL A 220 -2.13 -12.75 -16.41
CA VAL A 220 -1.43 -11.96 -17.43
C VAL A 220 -0.14 -12.63 -17.93
N ALA A 221 0.09 -13.90 -17.60
CA ALA A 221 1.36 -14.58 -17.91
C ALA A 221 1.68 -14.63 -19.42
N ASN A 222 0.65 -14.68 -20.27
CA ASN A 222 0.79 -14.72 -21.73
C ASN A 222 0.71 -13.34 -22.40
N SER A 223 0.59 -12.26 -21.62
CA SER A 223 0.61 -10.88 -22.13
C SER A 223 2.03 -10.37 -22.32
N SER A 224 2.24 -9.29 -23.08
CA SER A 224 3.58 -8.69 -23.20
C SER A 224 4.13 -8.17 -21.86
N VAL A 225 3.23 -7.79 -20.93
CA VAL A 225 3.59 -7.31 -19.59
C VAL A 225 3.76 -8.43 -18.56
N GLY A 226 3.53 -9.70 -18.92
CA GLY A 226 3.50 -10.81 -17.96
C GLY A 226 4.78 -10.93 -17.13
N SER A 227 5.94 -10.77 -17.78
CA SER A 227 7.25 -10.78 -17.10
C SER A 227 7.45 -9.58 -16.17
N LEU A 228 6.93 -8.41 -16.54
CA LEU A 228 7.01 -7.19 -15.75
C LEU A 228 6.15 -7.29 -14.48
N VAL A 229 4.94 -7.85 -14.59
CA VAL A 229 4.05 -8.12 -13.45
C VAL A 229 4.69 -9.14 -12.51
N LEU A 230 5.12 -10.30 -13.04
CA LEU A 230 5.74 -11.35 -12.24
C LEU A 230 6.99 -10.84 -11.49
N GLN A 231 7.90 -10.17 -12.21
CA GLN A 231 9.12 -9.65 -11.59
C GLN A 231 8.82 -8.53 -10.59
N GLY A 232 7.83 -7.68 -10.85
CA GLY A 232 7.38 -6.65 -9.91
C GLY A 232 6.86 -7.25 -8.60
N LEU A 233 6.06 -8.33 -8.68
CA LEU A 233 5.59 -9.06 -7.51
C LEU A 233 6.74 -9.72 -6.74
N VAL A 234 7.69 -10.36 -7.43
CA VAL A 234 8.88 -10.96 -6.78
C VAL A 234 9.74 -9.89 -6.10
N ASN A 235 10.00 -8.77 -6.79
CA ASN A 235 10.78 -7.64 -6.27
C ASN A 235 10.18 -7.10 -4.98
N ARG A 236 8.84 -7.01 -4.89
CA ARG A 236 8.15 -6.57 -3.67
C ARG A 236 8.59 -7.35 -2.44
N TYR A 237 8.48 -8.67 -2.47
CA TYR A 237 8.80 -9.49 -1.30
C TYR A 237 10.31 -9.59 -1.03
N GLN A 238 11.14 -9.53 -2.06
CA GLN A 238 12.60 -9.44 -1.90
C GLN A 238 13.04 -8.10 -1.28
N ALA A 239 12.39 -7.00 -1.67
CA ALA A 239 12.70 -5.67 -1.19
C ALA A 239 12.29 -5.51 0.29
N VAL A 240 11.10 -5.95 0.68
CA VAL A 240 10.68 -6.00 2.09
C VAL A 240 11.66 -6.85 2.91
N SER A 241 12.06 -8.01 2.41
CA SER A 241 13.06 -8.86 3.08
C SER A 241 14.40 -8.14 3.26
N SER A 242 14.82 -7.34 2.28
CA SER A 242 16.05 -6.56 2.33
C SER A 242 15.95 -5.44 3.37
N LEU A 243 14.84 -4.70 3.41
CA LEU A 243 14.57 -3.67 4.43
C LEU A 243 14.61 -4.23 5.86
N ILE A 244 14.12 -5.46 6.05
CA ILE A 244 14.13 -6.16 7.35
C ILE A 244 15.52 -6.69 7.74
N LYS A 245 16.32 -7.14 6.77
CA LYS A 245 17.64 -7.75 7.00
C LYS A 245 18.76 -6.74 7.13
N GLU A 246 18.69 -5.67 6.35
CA GLU A 246 19.75 -4.68 6.16
C GLU A 246 19.23 -3.29 6.51
N PRO A 247 18.96 -2.98 7.79
CA PRO A 247 18.47 -1.66 8.19
C PRO A 247 19.44 -0.54 7.77
N SER A 248 20.74 -0.85 7.75
CA SER A 248 21.82 0.04 7.29
C SER A 248 22.23 -0.21 5.86
N MET A 249 21.61 0.55 4.97
CA MET A 249 21.86 0.57 3.53
C MET A 249 22.10 2.00 3.03
N SER A 250 22.81 2.13 1.92
CA SER A 250 23.01 3.43 1.26
C SER A 250 21.67 4.04 0.84
N LEU A 251 21.61 5.37 0.71
CA LEU A 251 20.39 6.06 0.25
C LEU A 251 19.91 5.55 -1.10
N GLN A 252 20.83 5.29 -2.04
CA GLN A 252 20.49 4.74 -3.35
C GLN A 252 19.86 3.35 -3.24
N ARG A 253 20.43 2.47 -2.40
CA ARG A 253 19.85 1.15 -2.15
C ARG A 253 18.50 1.26 -1.45
N ARG A 254 18.34 2.22 -0.54
CA ARG A 254 17.08 2.51 0.15
C ARG A 254 15.99 2.99 -0.81
N VAL A 255 16.32 3.84 -1.77
CA VAL A 255 15.40 4.22 -2.87
C VAL A 255 14.97 2.98 -3.64
N GLN A 256 15.93 2.14 -4.05
CA GLN A 256 15.61 0.94 -4.82
C GLN A 256 14.68 0.00 -4.04
N MET A 257 15.05 -0.37 -2.82
CA MET A 257 14.23 -1.25 -1.98
C MET A 257 12.91 -0.61 -1.59
N GLY A 258 12.88 0.69 -1.28
CA GLY A 258 11.64 1.42 -1.01
C GLY A 258 10.69 1.37 -2.21
N THR A 259 11.20 1.64 -3.41
CA THR A 259 10.43 1.63 -4.66
C THR A 259 9.87 0.25 -4.97
N ASP A 260 10.71 -0.78 -4.85
CA ASP A 260 10.28 -2.17 -5.08
C ASP A 260 9.34 -2.67 -3.97
N SER A 261 9.46 -2.18 -2.74
CA SER A 261 8.64 -2.59 -1.60
C SER A 261 7.19 -2.09 -1.63
N ILE A 262 6.74 -1.46 -2.72
CA ILE A 262 5.34 -1.10 -2.93
C ILE A 262 4.85 -1.68 -4.26
N LEU A 263 3.55 -1.93 -4.37
CA LEU A 263 2.97 -2.69 -5.48
C LEU A 263 2.66 -1.85 -6.74
N VAL A 264 3.28 -0.69 -6.91
CA VAL A 264 2.95 0.24 -8.00
C VAL A 264 3.25 -0.35 -9.38
N ILE A 265 4.47 -0.87 -9.56
CA ILE A 265 4.89 -1.45 -10.84
C ILE A 265 3.99 -2.62 -11.26
N PRO A 266 3.80 -3.68 -10.46
CA PRO A 266 2.96 -4.80 -10.88
C PRO A 266 1.48 -4.41 -11.04
N THR A 267 0.96 -3.48 -10.22
CA THR A 267 -0.44 -3.02 -10.32
C THR A 267 -0.68 -2.28 -11.63
N LEU A 268 0.18 -1.30 -11.96
CA LEU A 268 0.04 -0.53 -13.18
C LEU A 268 0.31 -1.37 -14.44
N ALA A 269 1.34 -2.23 -14.41
CA ALA A 269 1.62 -3.13 -15.52
C ALA A 269 0.44 -4.05 -15.81
N TYR A 270 -0.17 -4.62 -14.76
CA TYR A 270 -1.37 -5.46 -14.87
C TYR A 270 -2.52 -4.73 -15.56
N TYR A 271 -2.91 -3.55 -15.04
CA TYR A 271 -4.05 -2.81 -15.57
C TYR A 271 -3.83 -2.30 -16.99
N ILE A 272 -2.63 -1.81 -17.28
CA ILE A 272 -2.27 -1.34 -18.62
C ILE A 272 -2.24 -2.51 -19.61
N GLY A 273 -1.69 -3.66 -19.24
CA GLY A 273 -1.68 -4.85 -20.11
C GLY A 273 -3.08 -5.38 -20.40
N VAL A 274 -3.93 -5.49 -19.38
CA VAL A 274 -5.35 -5.88 -19.55
C VAL A 274 -6.06 -4.91 -20.49
N LEU A 275 -5.89 -3.60 -20.28
CA LEU A 275 -6.49 -2.60 -21.15
C LEU A 275 -5.98 -2.75 -22.58
N ALA A 276 -4.66 -2.71 -22.77
CA ALA A 276 -4.02 -2.57 -24.07
C ALA A 276 -3.97 -3.85 -24.90
N GLU A 277 -4.24 -5.02 -24.32
CA GLU A 277 -4.22 -6.30 -25.05
C GLU A 277 -5.56 -7.03 -25.04
N THR A 278 -6.43 -6.76 -24.06
CA THR A 278 -7.68 -7.53 -23.88
C THR A 278 -8.93 -6.68 -24.09
N VAL A 279 -9.02 -5.51 -23.45
CA VAL A 279 -10.25 -4.69 -23.45
C VAL A 279 -10.29 -3.76 -24.66
N GLN A 280 -9.22 -3.02 -24.90
CA GLN A 280 -9.06 -2.10 -26.02
C GLN A 280 -7.68 -2.33 -26.64
N PRO A 281 -7.52 -3.30 -27.55
CA PRO A 281 -6.23 -3.62 -28.14
C PRO A 281 -5.54 -2.40 -28.78
N ILE A 282 -4.38 -2.00 -28.26
CA ILE A 282 -3.61 -0.84 -28.71
C ILE A 282 -2.49 -1.29 -29.64
N LYS A 283 -2.41 -0.68 -30.83
CA LYS A 283 -1.31 -0.94 -31.77
C LYS A 283 0.02 -0.50 -31.17
N ASN A 284 1.09 -1.22 -31.50
CA ASN A 284 2.46 -0.94 -31.02
C ASN A 284 2.66 -1.05 -29.50
N PHE A 285 1.70 -1.57 -28.73
CA PHE A 285 1.85 -1.74 -27.28
C PHE A 285 3.07 -2.60 -26.93
N GLN A 286 3.21 -3.75 -27.60
CA GLN A 286 4.37 -4.62 -27.44
C GLN A 286 5.70 -3.89 -27.70
N THR A 287 5.76 -2.98 -28.70
CA THR A 287 6.96 -2.18 -28.98
C THR A 287 7.34 -1.29 -27.79
N VAL A 288 6.37 -0.69 -27.11
CA VAL A 288 6.61 0.15 -25.92
C VAL A 288 7.14 -0.70 -24.76
N VAL A 289 6.63 -1.93 -24.62
CA VAL A 289 7.09 -2.89 -23.59
C VAL A 289 8.50 -3.38 -23.88
N GLU A 290 8.77 -3.84 -25.10
CA GLU A 290 10.08 -4.38 -25.54
C GLU A 290 11.20 -3.33 -25.48
N LYS A 291 10.88 -2.05 -25.77
CA LYS A 291 11.83 -0.95 -25.61
C LYS A 291 12.10 -0.55 -24.16
N GLY A 292 11.40 -1.15 -23.19
CA GLY A 292 11.56 -0.82 -21.76
C GLY A 292 10.89 0.49 -21.33
N LEU A 293 10.23 1.21 -22.24
CA LEU A 293 9.63 2.52 -21.95
C LEU A 293 8.55 2.42 -20.87
N LEU A 294 7.67 1.41 -20.96
CA LEU A 294 6.66 1.18 -19.92
C LEU A 294 7.34 0.93 -18.58
N LYS A 295 8.31 0.01 -18.51
CA LYS A 295 9.02 -0.32 -17.27
C LYS A 295 9.67 0.91 -16.63
N GLU A 296 10.32 1.76 -17.44
CA GLU A 296 10.94 2.99 -16.96
C GLU A 296 9.89 3.97 -16.40
N ALA A 297 8.78 4.18 -17.11
CA ALA A 297 7.69 5.04 -16.65
C ALA A 297 7.10 4.54 -15.33
N LEU A 298 6.83 3.24 -15.23
CA LEU A 298 6.32 2.62 -14.00
C LEU A 298 7.31 2.72 -12.84
N THR A 299 8.61 2.65 -13.11
CA THR A 299 9.65 2.83 -12.09
C THR A 299 9.63 4.27 -11.55
N LYS A 300 9.46 5.27 -12.42
CA LYS A 300 9.33 6.67 -11.99
C LYS A 300 8.05 6.89 -11.19
N ALA A 301 6.92 6.35 -11.63
CA ALA A 301 5.68 6.40 -10.89
C ALA A 301 5.82 5.76 -9.49
N ALA A 302 6.49 4.61 -9.39
CA ALA A 302 6.74 3.94 -8.12
C ALA A 302 7.64 4.78 -7.18
N ILE A 303 8.68 5.42 -7.69
CA ILE A 303 9.51 6.34 -6.89
C ILE A 303 8.65 7.50 -6.35
N LEU A 304 7.85 8.14 -7.20
CA LEU A 304 6.99 9.26 -6.81
C LEU A 304 6.00 8.85 -5.72
N VAL A 305 5.27 7.75 -5.95
CA VAL A 305 4.29 7.21 -4.99
C VAL A 305 4.96 6.83 -3.68
N ARG A 306 6.15 6.21 -3.71
CA ARG A 306 6.88 5.86 -2.49
C ARG A 306 7.30 7.09 -1.70
N LEU A 307 7.79 8.12 -2.39
CA LEU A 307 8.19 9.37 -1.75
C LEU A 307 7.01 10.06 -1.08
N VAL A 308 5.85 10.18 -1.74
CA VAL A 308 4.66 10.79 -1.10
C VAL A 308 4.04 9.90 -0.03
N ASN A 309 4.16 8.58 -0.13
CA ASN A 309 3.73 7.65 0.93
C ASN A 309 4.54 7.88 2.22
N ASP A 310 5.84 8.12 2.11
CA ASP A 310 6.74 8.31 3.27
C ASP A 310 6.78 9.75 3.79
N LEU A 311 6.77 10.71 2.87
CA LEU A 311 7.05 12.12 3.19
C LEU A 311 5.80 12.99 3.10
N GLY A 312 4.71 12.51 2.52
CA GLY A 312 3.60 13.35 2.11
C GLY A 312 4.07 14.47 1.18
N MET A 313 3.52 15.67 1.37
CA MET A 313 3.89 16.85 0.58
C MET A 313 5.26 17.44 0.95
N LEU A 314 5.95 16.92 1.97
CA LEU A 314 7.36 17.29 2.20
C LEU A 314 8.25 16.88 1.02
N ALA A 315 7.86 15.84 0.27
CA ALA A 315 8.56 15.43 -0.94
C ALA A 315 8.58 16.52 -2.03
N THR A 316 7.64 17.46 -2.02
CA THR A 316 7.51 18.49 -3.07
C THR A 316 8.03 19.86 -2.65
N GLN A 317 8.58 19.99 -1.42
CA GLN A 317 9.01 21.27 -0.89
C GLN A 317 10.19 21.87 -1.64
N THR A 318 10.20 23.20 -1.75
CA THR A 318 11.38 23.95 -2.20
C THR A 318 12.49 23.93 -1.14
N GLU A 319 13.68 24.41 -1.51
CA GLU A 319 14.77 24.56 -0.55
C GLU A 319 14.43 25.56 0.56
N GLU A 320 13.79 26.67 0.23
CA GLU A 320 13.38 27.70 1.18
C GLU A 320 12.34 27.18 2.19
N GLU A 321 11.33 26.44 1.71
CA GLU A 321 10.31 25.82 2.56
C GLU A 321 10.92 24.81 3.52
N ARG A 322 11.89 24.02 3.04
CA ARG A 322 12.61 23.05 3.85
C ARG A 322 13.46 23.74 4.92
N VAL A 323 14.22 24.78 4.57
CA VAL A 323 15.00 25.54 5.55
C VAL A 323 14.09 26.12 6.65
N ALA A 324 12.97 26.72 6.26
CA ALA A 324 11.99 27.25 7.21
C ALA A 324 11.40 26.17 8.14
N LEU A 325 11.11 24.98 7.60
CA LEU A 325 10.67 23.83 8.39
C LEU A 325 11.73 23.40 9.42
N PHE A 326 13.00 23.28 9.03
CA PHE A 326 14.05 22.83 9.93
C PHE A 326 14.41 23.88 10.99
N ASP A 327 14.36 25.16 10.66
CA ASP A 327 14.50 26.23 11.65
C ASP A 327 13.37 26.18 12.69
N ARG A 328 12.16 25.86 12.25
CA ARG A 328 11.03 25.64 13.15
C ARG A 328 11.23 24.41 14.04
N LEU A 329 11.72 23.29 13.50
CA LEU A 329 12.02 22.09 14.30
C LEU A 329 13.10 22.36 15.35
N ARG A 330 14.17 23.09 14.99
CA ARG A 330 15.22 23.53 15.93
C ARG A 330 14.64 24.42 17.03
N LEU A 331 13.72 25.33 16.70
CA LEU A 331 13.04 26.17 17.70
C LEU A 331 12.14 25.36 18.64
N ILE A 332 11.42 24.35 18.13
CA ILE A 332 10.64 23.42 18.95
C ILE A 332 11.57 22.67 19.91
N TYR A 333 12.65 22.09 19.40
CA TYR A 333 13.63 21.37 20.21
C TYR A 333 14.22 22.25 21.32
N ARG A 334 14.66 23.47 21.02
CA ARG A 334 15.21 24.39 22.03
C ARG A 334 14.22 24.73 23.14
N ARG A 335 12.92 24.86 22.82
CA ARG A 335 11.86 25.13 23.81
C ARG A 335 11.52 23.90 24.66
N LYS A 336 11.68 22.70 24.09
CA LYS A 336 11.30 21.41 24.71
C LYS A 336 12.51 20.54 25.07
N SER A 337 13.70 21.12 25.20
CA SER A 337 14.97 20.38 25.34
C SER A 337 15.03 19.48 26.57
N ASN A 338 14.26 19.80 27.61
CA ASN A 338 14.16 18.96 28.82
C ASN A 338 13.26 17.71 28.64
N SER A 339 12.40 17.68 27.62
CA SER A 339 11.40 16.62 27.38
C SER A 339 11.56 15.89 26.04
N VAL A 340 12.63 16.19 25.30
CA VAL A 340 12.94 15.60 24.00
C VAL A 340 14.39 15.12 24.02
N LYS A 341 14.57 13.80 24.03
CA LYS A 341 15.87 13.11 24.06
C LYS A 341 16.28 12.54 22.72
N THR A 342 15.30 12.22 21.86
CA THR A 342 15.54 11.61 20.54
C THR A 342 14.86 12.40 19.44
N ILE A 343 15.30 12.20 18.20
CA ILE A 343 14.62 12.79 17.04
C ILE A 343 13.18 12.29 16.92
N ASN A 344 12.91 11.01 17.22
CA ASN A 344 11.56 10.47 17.16
C ASN A 344 10.63 11.18 18.16
N GLU A 345 11.09 11.45 19.38
CA GLU A 345 10.32 12.24 20.36
C GLU A 345 10.06 13.67 19.86
N LEU A 346 11.04 14.30 19.19
CA LEU A 346 10.84 15.60 18.56
C LEU A 346 9.78 15.55 17.47
N LEU A 347 9.88 14.60 16.54
CA LEU A 347 8.97 14.47 15.40
C LEU A 347 7.53 14.16 15.85
N LEU A 348 7.36 13.35 16.90
CA LEU A 348 6.06 13.09 17.52
C LEU A 348 5.45 14.37 18.13
N GLN A 349 6.25 15.15 18.87
CA GLN A 349 5.78 16.39 19.51
C GLN A 349 5.64 17.57 18.54
N ALA A 350 6.30 17.53 17.38
CA ALA A 350 6.31 18.62 16.41
C ALA A 350 5.02 18.68 15.59
N VAL A 351 4.25 17.58 15.49
CA VAL A 351 3.04 17.52 14.65
C VAL A 351 1.99 18.58 15.01
N GLU A 352 1.83 18.89 16.30
CA GLU A 352 0.87 19.88 16.79
C GLU A 352 1.22 21.30 16.32
N GLU A 353 2.50 21.58 16.14
CA GLU A 353 2.97 22.90 15.74
C GLU A 353 3.13 22.97 14.22
N VAL A 354 3.82 22.00 13.61
CA VAL A 354 4.12 21.96 12.17
C VAL A 354 2.86 21.71 11.33
N GLY A 355 1.87 21.01 11.88
CA GLY A 355 0.57 20.81 11.26
C GLY A 355 0.51 19.63 10.28
N PRO A 356 -0.51 19.60 9.40
CA PRO A 356 -0.85 18.44 8.56
C PRO A 356 0.26 17.93 7.66
N VAL A 357 1.18 18.79 7.23
CA VAL A 357 2.29 18.42 6.33
C VAL A 357 3.19 17.35 6.95
N PHE A 358 3.20 17.22 8.28
CA PHE A 358 4.00 16.26 9.02
C PHE A 358 3.26 14.94 9.33
N ALA A 359 2.00 14.80 8.92
CA ALA A 359 1.14 13.69 9.31
C ALA A 359 1.70 12.31 8.92
N ARG A 360 2.36 12.20 7.75
CA ARG A 360 2.99 10.94 7.28
C ARG A 360 4.20 10.55 8.13
N ILE A 361 5.12 11.49 8.34
CA ILE A 361 6.29 11.30 9.23
C ILE A 361 5.83 10.93 10.64
N HIS A 362 4.85 11.66 11.20
CA HIS A 362 4.30 11.37 12.52
C HIS A 362 3.75 9.94 12.61
N LYS A 363 2.94 9.53 11.63
CA LYS A 363 2.38 8.16 11.58
C LYS A 363 3.48 7.11 11.51
N ASP A 364 4.47 7.27 10.65
CA ASP A 364 5.55 6.28 10.50
C ASP A 364 6.41 6.17 11.76
N VAL A 365 6.68 7.28 12.45
CA VAL A 365 7.38 7.26 13.75
C VAL A 365 6.53 6.58 14.82
N LEU A 366 5.23 6.90 14.88
CA LEU A 366 4.30 6.35 15.87
C LEU A 366 4.12 4.84 15.71
N LEU A 367 3.99 4.37 14.47
CA LEU A 367 3.74 2.97 14.13
C LEU A 367 5.04 2.18 13.92
N GLY A 368 6.21 2.83 13.89
CA GLY A 368 7.49 2.19 13.58
C GLY A 368 7.49 1.53 12.19
N GLU A 369 6.87 2.19 11.21
CA GLU A 369 6.84 1.74 9.81
C GLU A 369 8.15 2.11 9.09
N PHE A 370 8.49 1.34 8.05
CA PHE A 370 9.66 1.65 7.24
C PHE A 370 9.43 2.94 6.46
N ASN A 371 10.35 3.90 6.60
CA ASN A 371 10.32 5.18 5.91
C ASN A 371 11.70 5.50 5.34
N MET A 372 11.77 5.93 4.08
CA MET A 372 13.04 6.19 3.39
C MET A 372 13.87 7.31 4.03
N CYS A 373 13.23 8.29 4.66
CA CYS A 373 13.90 9.41 5.32
C CYS A 373 14.32 9.08 6.75
N LEU A 374 13.54 8.25 7.43
CA LEU A 374 13.78 7.84 8.83
C LEU A 374 14.60 6.55 8.98
N GLY A 375 15.04 5.92 7.88
CA GLY A 375 15.82 4.69 7.92
C GLY A 375 17.08 4.81 8.79
N ASP A 376 17.62 3.69 9.29
CA ASP A 376 18.67 3.72 10.33
C ASP A 376 18.19 4.35 11.64
N THR A 377 16.91 4.18 11.97
CA THR A 377 16.27 4.88 13.09
C THR A 377 17.00 4.63 14.41
N ASP A 378 17.51 3.42 14.65
CA ASP A 378 18.33 3.11 15.83
C ASP A 378 19.64 3.91 15.89
N ILE A 379 20.30 4.10 14.74
CA ILE A 379 21.54 4.87 14.65
C ILE A 379 21.22 6.36 14.82
N ILE A 380 20.19 6.86 14.14
CA ILE A 380 19.81 8.28 14.20
C ILE A 380 19.31 8.63 15.61
N ASN A 381 18.56 7.76 16.27
CA ASN A 381 18.10 7.96 17.65
C ASN A 381 19.24 7.90 18.69
N ALA A 382 20.39 7.32 18.34
CA ALA A 382 21.57 7.32 19.20
C ALA A 382 22.39 8.63 19.10
N LEU A 383 22.12 9.49 18.10
CA LEU A 383 22.77 10.78 17.94
C LEU A 383 22.14 11.85 18.85
N SER A 384 22.83 12.99 18.97
CA SER A 384 22.19 14.19 19.49
C SER A 384 21.03 14.62 18.57
N VAL A 385 19.97 15.21 19.13
CA VAL A 385 18.81 15.66 18.33
C VAL A 385 19.21 16.67 17.25
N GLU A 386 20.21 17.53 17.53
CA GLU A 386 20.72 18.49 16.54
C GLU A 386 21.42 17.78 15.37
N ASP A 387 22.28 16.79 15.64
CA ASP A 387 22.95 16.02 14.58
C ASP A 387 21.94 15.19 13.77
N ALA A 388 20.94 14.60 14.45
CA ALA A 388 19.86 13.87 13.80
C ALA A 388 19.02 14.78 12.89
N LEU A 389 18.75 16.03 13.30
CA LEU A 389 18.05 17.01 12.47
C LEU A 389 18.85 17.34 11.19
N VAL A 390 20.17 17.48 11.28
CA VAL A 390 21.01 17.72 10.09
C VAL A 390 20.92 16.57 9.09
N ILE A 391 20.98 15.32 9.57
CA ILE A 391 20.83 14.14 8.70
C ILE A 391 19.44 14.09 8.08
N PHE A 392 18.40 14.38 8.87
CA PHE A 392 17.03 14.40 8.39
C PHE A 392 16.82 15.47 7.31
N GLU A 393 17.41 16.66 7.48
CA GLU A 393 17.37 17.76 6.51
C GLU A 393 18.04 17.37 5.18
N GLN A 394 19.25 16.80 5.25
CA GLN A 394 19.99 16.35 4.07
C GLN A 394 19.23 15.27 3.31
N ARG A 395 18.64 14.31 4.02
CA ARG A 395 17.83 13.24 3.41
C ARG A 395 16.57 13.79 2.77
N LEU A 396 15.85 14.69 3.45
CA LEU A 396 14.67 15.31 2.86
C LEU A 396 15.04 16.08 1.59
N GLY A 397 16.12 16.86 1.60
CA GLY A 397 16.60 17.56 0.40
C GLY A 397 16.97 16.63 -0.76
N TYR A 398 17.62 15.51 -0.48
CA TYR A 398 17.90 14.48 -1.48
C TYR A 398 16.61 13.92 -2.09
N PHE A 399 15.64 13.56 -1.25
CA PHE A 399 14.38 12.97 -1.70
C PHE A 399 13.47 13.96 -2.44
N SER A 400 13.43 15.23 -2.05
CA SER A 400 12.71 16.26 -2.80
C SER A 400 13.30 16.49 -4.19
N THR A 401 14.64 16.46 -4.30
CA THR A 401 15.32 16.55 -5.60
C THR A 401 15.00 15.34 -6.48
N LEU A 402 15.04 14.14 -5.90
CA LEU A 402 14.69 12.90 -6.60
C LEU A 402 13.23 12.90 -7.07
N TYR A 403 12.32 13.46 -6.27
CA TYR A 403 10.90 13.62 -6.64
C TYR A 403 10.77 14.45 -7.91
N ALA A 404 11.30 15.67 -7.90
CA ALA A 404 11.20 16.60 -9.03
C ALA A 404 11.81 16.03 -10.31
N GLN A 405 12.98 15.38 -10.21
CA GLN A 405 13.63 14.73 -11.34
C GLN A 405 12.82 13.55 -11.88
N SER A 406 12.27 12.72 -10.99
CA SER A 406 11.48 11.55 -11.39
C SER A 406 10.16 11.96 -12.05
N TYR A 407 9.54 13.05 -11.57
CA TYR A 407 8.32 13.60 -12.15
C TYR A 407 8.57 14.09 -13.58
N ALA A 408 9.59 14.93 -13.79
CA ALA A 408 9.93 15.43 -15.13
C ALA A 408 10.26 14.31 -16.12
N GLN A 409 11.03 13.30 -15.66
CA GLN A 409 11.35 12.12 -16.47
C GLN A 409 10.12 11.28 -16.80
N MET A 410 9.22 11.08 -15.82
CA MET A 410 7.97 10.37 -16.04
C MET A 410 7.16 11.06 -17.14
N MET A 411 6.92 12.37 -17.05
CA MET A 411 6.15 13.10 -18.06
C MET A 411 6.72 12.95 -19.47
N THR A 412 8.05 13.04 -19.61
CA THR A 412 8.71 12.83 -20.92
C THR A 412 8.50 11.40 -21.45
N LEU A 413 8.55 10.39 -20.58
CA LEU A 413 8.29 9.00 -20.95
C LEU A 413 6.83 8.79 -21.36
N LEU A 414 5.88 9.39 -20.63
CA LEU A 414 4.46 9.33 -20.93
C LEU A 414 4.15 9.94 -22.30
N ASP A 415 4.70 11.12 -22.61
CA ASP A 415 4.55 11.75 -23.93
C ASP A 415 5.13 10.87 -25.05
N THR A 416 6.30 10.29 -24.81
CA THR A 416 6.96 9.38 -25.77
C THR A 416 6.10 8.13 -26.02
N MET A 417 5.53 7.55 -24.95
CA MET A 417 4.63 6.40 -25.05
C MET A 417 3.37 6.75 -25.85
N SER A 418 2.68 7.84 -25.51
CA SER A 418 1.48 8.28 -26.21
C SER A 418 1.73 8.48 -27.71
N ASN A 419 2.87 9.06 -28.08
CA ASN A 419 3.26 9.25 -29.49
C ASN A 419 3.47 7.91 -30.23
N ILE A 420 4.05 6.89 -29.59
CA ILE A 420 4.29 5.57 -30.22
C ILE A 420 2.98 4.79 -30.35
N LEU A 421 2.13 4.87 -29.34
CA LEU A 421 0.86 4.13 -29.26
C LEU A 421 -0.22 4.76 -30.15
N GLY A 422 -0.17 6.08 -30.34
CA GLY A 422 -1.28 6.84 -30.92
C GLY A 422 -2.52 6.89 -30.01
N GLU A 423 -2.35 6.55 -28.73
CA GLU A 423 -3.38 6.44 -27.71
C GLU A 423 -2.80 6.92 -26.37
N GLU A 424 -3.54 7.74 -25.63
CA GLU A 424 -3.09 8.33 -24.36
C GLU A 424 -3.44 7.49 -23.14
N ALA A 425 -4.35 6.52 -23.28
CA ALA A 425 -4.95 5.80 -22.16
C ALA A 425 -3.91 5.16 -21.19
N PRO A 426 -2.86 4.44 -21.66
CA PRO A 426 -1.82 3.93 -20.75
C PRO A 426 -1.08 5.03 -19.99
N SER A 427 -0.80 6.15 -20.65
CA SER A 427 -0.09 7.28 -20.05
C SER A 427 -0.96 7.98 -18.99
N LEU A 428 -2.25 8.17 -19.28
CA LEU A 428 -3.22 8.73 -18.35
C LEU A 428 -3.38 7.85 -17.10
N ILE A 429 -3.44 6.51 -17.24
CA ILE A 429 -3.51 5.59 -16.10
C ILE A 429 -2.30 5.79 -15.16
N ILE A 430 -1.08 5.88 -15.71
CA ILE A 430 0.14 6.08 -14.90
C ILE A 430 0.08 7.41 -14.16
N HIS A 431 -0.26 8.49 -14.87
CA HIS A 431 -0.37 9.82 -14.28
C HIS A 431 -1.45 9.88 -13.19
N SER A 432 -2.65 9.39 -13.49
CA SER A 432 -3.78 9.33 -12.54
C SER A 432 -3.44 8.53 -11.28
N PHE A 433 -2.65 7.46 -11.39
CA PHE A 433 -2.17 6.70 -10.23
C PHE A 433 -1.31 7.56 -9.30
N VAL A 434 -0.36 8.31 -9.86
CA VAL A 434 0.50 9.22 -9.07
C VAL A 434 -0.34 10.32 -8.44
N SER A 435 -1.20 10.99 -9.23
CA SER A 435 -2.07 12.07 -8.73
C SER A 435 -3.06 11.61 -7.66
N PHE A 436 -3.58 10.39 -7.76
CA PHE A 436 -4.41 9.80 -6.71
C PHE A 436 -3.65 9.72 -5.38
N HIS A 437 -2.40 9.25 -5.40
CA HIS A 437 -1.58 9.12 -4.19
C HIS A 437 -1.15 10.48 -3.63
N GLU A 438 -0.80 11.46 -4.49
CA GLU A 438 -0.53 12.83 -4.04
C GLU A 438 -1.73 13.41 -3.27
N LYS A 439 -2.94 13.30 -3.84
CA LYS A 439 -4.19 13.76 -3.19
C LYS A 439 -4.47 13.02 -1.89
N LEU A 440 -4.28 11.70 -1.88
CA LEU A 440 -4.49 10.86 -0.70
C LEU A 440 -3.58 11.30 0.46
N TYR A 441 -2.29 11.51 0.19
CA TYR A 441 -1.29 11.81 1.22
C TYR A 441 -1.16 13.29 1.57
N THR A 442 -1.90 14.18 0.90
CA THR A 442 -2.04 15.58 1.31
C THR A 442 -2.91 15.72 2.58
N ASN A 443 -3.80 14.75 2.84
CA ASN A 443 -4.73 14.80 3.97
C ASN A 443 -4.16 14.08 5.21
N PRO A 444 -4.46 14.55 6.44
CA PRO A 444 -4.12 13.82 7.66
C PRO A 444 -4.68 12.39 7.65
N TYR A 445 -3.87 11.40 8.05
CA TYR A 445 -4.27 9.99 8.06
C TYR A 445 -5.47 9.67 8.96
N ASN A 446 -5.78 10.55 9.92
CA ASN A 446 -6.90 10.42 10.85
C ASN A 446 -8.21 11.07 10.37
N GLN A 447 -8.23 11.72 9.21
CA GLN A 447 -9.46 12.24 8.58
C GLN A 447 -10.09 11.20 7.66
N SER A 448 -11.40 11.30 7.37
CA SER A 448 -12.13 10.32 6.53
C SER A 448 -11.47 10.05 5.18
N VAL A 449 -10.84 11.06 4.57
CA VAL A 449 -10.07 10.94 3.31
C VAL A 449 -8.69 10.31 3.52
N GLY A 450 -8.02 10.59 4.65
CA GLY A 450 -6.77 9.92 5.01
C GLY A 450 -6.95 8.48 5.51
N ASN A 451 -8.13 8.15 6.06
CA ASN A 451 -8.59 6.79 6.36
C ASN A 451 -8.90 5.99 5.07
N ILE A 452 -8.95 6.62 3.88
CA ILE A 452 -8.97 5.88 2.61
C ILE A 452 -7.60 5.21 2.36
N ALA A 453 -6.54 5.62 3.08
CA ALA A 453 -5.23 4.97 3.03
C ALA A 453 -5.10 3.75 3.96
N PHE A 454 -6.15 3.38 4.73
CA PHE A 454 -6.12 2.31 5.74
C PHE A 454 -7.38 1.43 5.72
#